data_AF-K1TL13-F1
#
_entry.id   AF-K1TL13-F1
#
_cell.length_a   1.000
_cell.length_b   1.000
_cell.length_c   1.000
_cell.angle_alpha   90.00
_cell.angle_beta   90.00
_cell.angle_gamma   90.00
#
_symmetry.space_group_name_H-M   'P 1'
#
loop_
_entity.id
_entity.type
_entity.pdbx_description
1 polymer ?
#
loop_
_entity_poly.entity_id
_entity_poly.type
_entity_poly.pdbx_seq_one_letter_code
_entity_poly.pdbx_strand_id
1 'polypeptide(L)' 'MYLSRVYLDLSNRNTLKAVNSRSVLHGAVEAALTDDRSRKLWRIDSLGGELYLMILSNQKPDLSVIALQFG' A
#
# COMPACT_ATOMS: atom_id res chain seq x y z
N MET A 1 -2.15 -9.53 14.26
CA MET A 1 -2.10 -9.69 12.80
C MET A 1 -3.18 -8.84 12.17
N TYR A 2 -2.79 -7.91 11.30
CA TYR A 2 -3.67 -6.97 10.61
C TYR A 2 -3.60 -7.22 9.11
N LEU A 3 -4.76 -7.26 8.46
CA LEU A 3 -4.86 -7.16 7.01
C LEU A 3 -5.52 -5.81 6.71
N SER A 4 -4.71 -4.89 6.22
CA SER A 4 -5.14 -3.52 5.92
C SER A 4 -5.20 -3.30 4.42
N ARG A 5 -6.04 -2.35 3.99
CA ARG A 5 -6.15 -1.95 2.58
C ARG A 5 -6.15 -0.44 2.44
N VAL A 6 -5.58 0.05 1.35
CA VAL A 6 -5.63 1.46 0.91
C VAL A 6 -6.16 1.50 -0.51
N TYR A 7 -7.13 2.36 -0.78
CA TYR A 7 -7.64 2.60 -2.12
C TYR A 7 -6.54 3.24 -2.98
N LEU A 8 -6.48 2.86 -4.26
CA LEU A 8 -5.55 3.42 -5.23
C LEU A 8 -6.35 4.14 -6.32
N ASP A 9 -6.34 5.47 -6.28
CA ASP A 9 -7.00 6.31 -7.28
C ASP A 9 -6.26 6.25 -8.63
N LEU A 10 -6.80 5.49 -9.58
CA LEU A 10 -6.22 5.37 -10.92
C LEU A 10 -6.33 6.65 -11.75
N SER A 11 -7.12 7.64 -11.34
CA SER A 11 -7.14 8.97 -11.98
C SER A 11 -5.92 9.82 -11.59
N ASN A 12 -5.27 9.49 -10.48
CA ASN A 12 -4.06 10.14 -9.99
C ASN A 12 -2.80 9.60 -10.70
N ARG A 13 -2.05 10.50 -11.34
CA ARG A 13 -0.82 10.15 -12.07
C ARG A 13 0.27 9.56 -11.17
N ASN A 14 0.33 9.96 -9.89
CA ASN A 14 1.30 9.40 -8.96
C ASN A 14 0.94 7.94 -8.62
N THR A 15 -0.35 7.65 -8.47
CA THR A 15 -0.85 6.28 -8.30
C THR A 15 -0.55 5.42 -9.50
N LEU A 16 -0.80 5.91 -10.72
CA LEU A 16 -0.43 5.18 -11.94
C LEU A 16 1.06 4.86 -12.01
N LYS A 17 1.94 5.80 -11.64
CA LYS A 17 3.38 5.54 -11.54
C LYS A 17 3.72 4.51 -10.47
N ALA A 18 3.08 4.59 -9.31
CA ALA A 18 3.32 3.68 -8.18
C ALA A 18 2.86 2.25 -8.51
N VAL A 19 1.66 2.07 -9.06
CA VAL A 19 1.12 0.77 -9.50
C VAL A 19 2.04 0.08 -10.50
N ASN A 20 2.67 0.85 -11.40
CA ASN A 20 3.63 0.33 -12.38
C ASN A 20 5.06 0.18 -11.84
N SER A 21 5.35 0.59 -10.60
CA SER A 21 6.68 0.55 -10.01
C SER A 21 6.67 -0.12 -8.64
N ARG A 22 7.11 -1.40 -8.63
CA ARG A 22 7.25 -2.17 -7.40
C ARG A 22 8.13 -1.48 -6.36
N SER A 23 9.17 -0.76 -6.78
CA SER A 23 10.08 -0.02 -5.91
C SER A 23 9.35 1.09 -5.13
N VAL A 24 8.51 1.86 -5.81
CA VAL A 24 7.76 2.98 -5.20
C VAL A 24 6.80 2.46 -4.14
N LEU A 25 5.99 1.46 -4.48
CA LEU A 25 5.05 0.86 -3.52
C LEU A 25 5.78 0.14 -2.38
N HIS A 26 6.88 -0.55 -2.67
CA HIS A 26 7.67 -1.18 -1.62
C HIS A 26 8.16 -0.14 -0.60
N GLY A 27 8.76 0.97 -1.07
CA GLY A 27 9.23 2.04 -0.18
C GLY A 27 8.10 2.68 0.62
N ALA A 28 6.93 2.88 0.01
CA ALA A 28 5.75 3.39 0.72
C ALA A 28 5.27 2.43 1.82
N VAL A 29 5.26 1.12 1.55
CA VAL A 29 4.90 0.08 2.53
C VAL A 29 5.92 -0.01 3.66
N GLU A 30 7.22 0.08 3.36
CA GLU A 30 8.27 0.13 4.39
C GLU A 30 8.06 1.33 5.32
N ALA A 31 7.80 2.52 4.77
CA ALA A 31 7.56 3.73 5.56
C ALA A 31 6.31 3.64 6.46
N ALA A 32 5.30 2.86 6.05
CA ALA A 32 4.05 2.67 6.80
C ALA A 32 4.17 1.66 7.95
N LEU A 33 5.27 0.90 8.00
CA LEU A 33 5.46 -0.19 8.96
C LEU A 33 6.64 0.10 9.87
N THR A 34 6.41 0.05 11.18
CA THR A 34 7.44 0.31 12.21
C THR A 34 8.27 -0.91 12.61
N ASP A 35 8.07 -2.07 11.97
CA ASP A 35 8.73 -3.33 12.33
C ASP A 35 9.91 -3.64 11.39
N ASP A 36 11.15 -3.53 11.86
CA ASP A 36 12.34 -3.71 11.00
C ASP A 36 12.70 -5.15 10.65
N ARG A 37 12.09 -6.18 11.28
CA ARG A 37 12.59 -7.57 11.19
C ARG A 37 11.64 -8.56 10.53
N SER A 38 10.42 -8.15 10.21
CA SER A 38 9.41 -9.01 9.58
C SER A 38 9.47 -8.98 8.05
N ARG A 39 9.13 -10.09 7.39
CA ARG A 39 8.83 -10.08 5.96
C ARG A 39 7.60 -9.22 5.68
N LYS A 40 7.73 -8.18 4.86
CA LYS A 40 6.60 -7.34 4.44
C LYS A 40 5.83 -8.01 3.32
N LEU A 41 4.57 -8.34 3.59
CA LEU A 41 3.69 -8.97 2.63
C LEU A 41 2.63 -7.96 2.19
N TRP A 42 2.62 -7.67 0.90
CA TRP A 42 1.65 -6.78 0.29
C TRP A 42 1.40 -7.20 -1.15
N ARG A 43 0.23 -6.84 -1.66
CA ARG A 43 -0.17 -7.05 -3.05
C ARG A 43 -1.11 -5.95 -3.50
N ILE A 44 -1.19 -5.74 -4.80
CA ILE A 44 -2.28 -4.99 -5.41
C ILE A 44 -3.40 -5.98 -5.70
N ASP A 45 -4.63 -5.61 -5.38
CA ASP A 45 -5.80 -6.45 -5.61
C ASP A 45 -6.98 -5.61 -6.11
N SER A 46 -7.83 -6.22 -6.93
CA SER A 46 -9.06 -5.58 -7.41
C SER A 46 -10.25 -6.08 -6.60
N LEU A 47 -11.04 -5.17 -6.05
CA LEU A 47 -12.23 -5.51 -5.26
C LEU A 47 -13.38 -4.59 -5.67
N GLY A 48 -14.45 -5.18 -6.22
CA GLY A 48 -15.63 -4.41 -6.63
C GLY A 48 -15.39 -3.45 -7.79
N GLY A 49 -14.37 -3.71 -8.64
CA GLY A 49 -13.97 -2.83 -9.74
C GLY A 49 -12.91 -1.79 -9.35
N GLU A 50 -12.66 -1.62 -8.05
CA GLU A 50 -11.69 -0.67 -7.54
C GLU A 50 -10.35 -1.36 -7.21
N LEU A 51 -9.26 -0.61 -7.31
CA LEU A 51 -7.91 -1.10 -7.05
C LEU A 51 -7.46 -0.75 -5.63
N TYR A 52 -6.87 -1.71 -4.94
CA TYR A 52 -6.39 -1.54 -3.57
C TYR A 52 -4.96 -2.06 -3.40
N LEU A 53 -4.20 -1.38 -2.53
CA LEU A 53 -2.98 -1.92 -1.94
C LEU A 53 -3.36 -2.67 -0.66
N MET A 54 -3.22 -4.00 -0.66
CA MET A 54 -3.42 -4.84 0.53
C MET A 54 -2.08 -5.09 1.23
N ILE A 55 -2.05 -4.92 2.55
CA ILE A 55 -0.84 -5.05 3.37
C ILE A 55 -1.16 -5.97 4.54
N LEU A 56 -0.35 -7.01 4.70
CA LEU A 56 -0.38 -7.92 5.84
C LEU A 56 0.77 -7.57 6.79
N SER A 57 0.45 -7.33 8.05
CA SER A 57 1.43 -6.94 9.06
C SER A 57 1.08 -7.49 10.44
N ASN A 58 2.09 -7.57 11.33
CA ASN A 58 1.86 -8.01 12.69
C ASN A 58 1.21 -6.91 13.55
N GLN A 59 1.68 -5.67 13.37
CA GLN A 59 1.19 -4.44 13.99
C GLN A 59 0.35 -3.61 13.02
N LYS A 60 -0.51 -2.73 13.55
CA LYS A 60 -1.35 -1.85 12.73
C LYS A 60 -0.45 -0.86 11.98
N PRO A 61 -0.46 -0.83 10.63
CA PRO A 61 0.33 0.13 9.87
C PRO A 61 -0.27 1.54 9.98
N ASP A 62 0.59 2.57 9.84
CA ASP A 62 0.12 3.92 9.56
C ASP A 62 0.05 4.13 8.05
N LEU A 63 -1.17 4.16 7.53
CA LEU A 63 -1.45 4.25 6.09
C LEU A 63 -1.76 5.68 5.64
N SER A 64 -1.67 6.66 6.53
CA SER A 64 -2.08 8.05 6.25
C SER A 64 -1.32 8.64 5.08
N VAL A 65 0.00 8.40 5.00
CA VAL A 65 0.85 8.89 3.91
C VAL A 65 0.53 8.19 2.59
N ILE A 66 0.32 6.87 2.61
CA ILE A 66 -0.04 6.09 1.42
C ILE A 66 -1.38 6.57 0.86
N ALA A 67 -2.39 6.75 1.73
CA ALA A 67 -3.70 7.24 1.35
C ALA A 67 -3.63 8.66 0.78
N LEU A 68 -2.82 9.54 1.36
CA LEU A 68 -2.65 10.91 0.86
C LEU A 68 -1.95 10.95 -0.52
N GLN A 69 -0.98 10.06 -0.75
CA GLN A 69 -0.20 10.06 -1.99
C GLN A 69 -0.93 9.39 -3.15
N PHE A 70 -1.68 8.32 -2.87
CA PHE A 70 -2.20 7.41 -3.89
C PHE A 70 -3.71 7.18 -3.88
N GLY A 71 -4.40 7.59 -2.80
CA GLY A 71 -5.85 7.45 -2.67
C GLY A 71 -6.62 8.63 -3.24
#